data_AF-A0AAD1M1W7-F1
#
_entry.id   AF-A0AAD1M1W7-F1
#
_cell.length_a   1.000
_cell.length_b   1.000
_cell.length_c   1.000
_cell.angle_alpha   90.00
_cell.angle_beta   90.00
_cell.angle_gamma   90.00
#
_symmetry.space_group_name_H-M   'P 1'
#
loop_
_entity.id
_entity.type
_entity.pdbx_description
1 polymer ?
#
loop_
_entity_poly.entity_id
_entity_poly.type
_entity_poly.pdbx_seq_one_letter_code
_entity_poly.pdbx_strand_id
1 'polypeptide(L)'
;MRVLVVGDLLRRVLEDIHSAQVLAALITRNDSVAELLSRSGLMVRPVVGTFSTEADAAAGIGKPLNVVITATGTHDAPMRRSTVGVAPVHSSVPLSQAAPDAVRFALANSKHQQQLDITPSLLARSQAVLDRWRDRIAQWSQWSSRPVPASWRTAVVGALDDLDVARVIELMDELENADHIEPGAKFEAFSYADRVLGVDLMRDLGRVRRCSTTGTKGCMRTRS
;
A
#
# COMPACT_ATOMS: atom_id res chain seq x y z
N MET A 1 -0.26 -8.96 10.64
CA MET A 1 0.04 -7.72 9.88
C MET A 1 -0.26 -7.85 8.40
N ARG A 2 0.30 -8.82 7.68
CA ARG A 2 0.07 -8.95 6.22
C ARG A 2 -1.39 -9.12 5.81
N VAL A 3 -2.18 -9.90 6.57
CA VAL A 3 -3.63 -10.02 6.38
C VAL A 3 -4.32 -8.64 6.34
N LEU A 4 -3.90 -7.71 7.19
CA LEU A 4 -4.45 -6.36 7.26
C LEU A 4 -4.09 -5.55 6.01
N VAL A 5 -2.83 -5.65 5.56
CA VAL A 5 -2.37 -4.96 4.34
C VAL A 5 -3.07 -5.53 3.10
N VAL A 6 -3.17 -6.84 2.96
CA VAL A 6 -3.88 -7.49 1.84
C VAL A 6 -5.37 -7.13 1.84
N GLY A 7 -6.01 -7.11 3.02
CA GLY A 7 -7.40 -6.71 3.12
C GLY A 7 -7.66 -5.24 2.83
N ASP A 8 -6.75 -4.37 3.24
CA ASP A 8 -6.79 -2.96 2.87
C ASP A 8 -6.55 -2.74 1.37
N LEU A 9 -5.61 -3.49 0.75
CA LEU A 9 -5.39 -3.46 -0.70
C LEU A 9 -6.65 -3.87 -1.46
N LEU A 10 -7.25 -5.02 -1.11
CA LEU A 10 -8.49 -5.47 -1.75
C LEU A 10 -9.62 -4.45 -1.58
N ARG A 11 -9.77 -3.89 -0.38
CA ARG A 11 -10.74 -2.83 -0.12
C ARG A 11 -10.51 -1.63 -1.04
N ARG A 12 -9.27 -1.17 -1.17
CA ARG A 12 -8.93 -0.03 -2.04
C ARG A 12 -9.14 -0.34 -3.51
N VAL A 13 -8.85 -1.55 -3.97
CA VAL A 13 -9.19 -1.99 -5.34
C VAL A 13 -10.70 -1.91 -5.56
N LEU A 14 -11.49 -2.49 -4.67
CA LEU A 14 -12.94 -2.47 -4.79
C LEU A 14 -13.53 -1.05 -4.73
N GLU A 15 -13.08 -0.21 -3.79
CA GLU A 15 -13.59 1.15 -3.59
C GLU A 15 -13.07 2.13 -4.64
N ASP A 16 -11.76 2.17 -4.88
CA ASP A 16 -11.12 3.23 -5.68
C ASP A 16 -11.01 2.89 -7.18
N ILE A 17 -11.00 1.60 -7.54
CA ILE A 17 -10.95 1.14 -8.95
C ILE A 17 -12.35 0.78 -9.43
N HIS A 18 -13.09 -0.01 -8.65
CA HIS A 18 -14.41 -0.54 -9.05
C HIS A 18 -15.59 0.25 -8.49
N SER A 19 -15.35 1.33 -7.75
CA SER A 19 -16.40 2.19 -7.18
C SER A 19 -17.42 1.46 -6.31
N ALA A 20 -17.03 0.33 -5.71
CA ALA A 20 -17.87 -0.43 -4.80
C ALA A 20 -17.88 0.22 -3.40
N GLN A 21 -18.94 0.00 -2.64
CA GLN A 21 -18.96 0.34 -1.21
C GLN A 21 -18.53 -0.88 -0.39
N VAL A 22 -17.48 -0.76 0.41
CA VAL A 22 -16.96 -1.85 1.23
C VAL A 22 -17.04 -1.50 2.71
N LEU A 23 -17.67 -2.38 3.48
CA LEU A 23 -17.62 -2.38 4.94
C LEU A 23 -16.61 -3.45 5.37
N ALA A 24 -15.58 -3.05 6.10
CA ALA A 24 -14.54 -3.95 6.61
C ALA A 24 -14.66 -4.09 8.12
N ALA A 25 -14.47 -5.30 8.64
CA ALA A 25 -14.38 -5.58 10.07
C ALA A 25 -13.12 -6.40 10.35
N LEU A 26 -12.53 -6.21 11.53
CA LEU A 26 -11.46 -7.07 12.02
C LEU A 26 -12.06 -8.15 12.92
N ILE A 27 -11.73 -9.42 12.66
CA ILE A 27 -12.08 -10.52 13.55
C ILE A 27 -10.79 -11.02 14.20
N THR A 28 -10.67 -10.84 15.50
CA THR A 28 -9.50 -11.25 16.28
C THR A 28 -9.90 -11.50 17.73
N ARG A 29 -9.30 -12.50 18.36
CA ARG A 29 -9.35 -12.69 19.83
C ARG A 29 -8.13 -12.10 20.54
N ASN A 30 -7.26 -11.45 19.78
CA ASN A 30 -6.04 -10.83 20.26
C ASN A 30 -6.21 -9.31 20.22
N ASP A 31 -6.46 -8.72 21.39
CA ASP A 31 -6.69 -7.28 21.57
C ASP A 31 -5.48 -6.44 21.13
N SER A 32 -4.27 -7.00 21.19
CA SER A 32 -3.05 -6.33 20.71
C SER A 32 -3.05 -6.10 19.20
N VAL A 33 -3.85 -6.85 18.41
CA VAL A 33 -3.96 -6.63 16.95
C VAL A 33 -4.78 -5.36 16.66
N ALA A 34 -5.81 -5.09 17.47
CA ALA A 34 -6.62 -3.88 17.34
C ALA A 34 -5.80 -2.64 17.70
N GLU A 35 -5.00 -2.71 18.77
CA GLU A 35 -4.07 -1.64 19.13
C GLU A 35 -2.99 -1.45 18.06
N LEU A 36 -2.50 -2.54 17.47
CA LEU A 36 -1.52 -2.51 16.40
C LEU A 36 -2.07 -1.76 15.17
N LEU A 37 -3.32 -1.99 14.75
CA LEU A 37 -3.93 -1.24 13.65
C LEU A 37 -3.86 0.27 13.90
N SER A 38 -4.27 0.71 15.09
CA SER A 38 -4.32 2.13 15.45
C SER A 38 -2.94 2.80 15.51
N ARG A 39 -1.88 2.04 15.83
CA ARG A 39 -0.52 2.58 16.07
C ARG A 39 0.47 2.31 14.94
N SER A 40 0.14 1.41 14.01
CA SER A 40 1.11 0.86 13.07
C SER A 40 1.58 1.83 11.98
N GLY A 41 0.82 2.89 11.69
CA GLY A 41 1.12 3.79 10.57
C GLY A 41 1.08 3.11 9.20
N LEU A 42 0.61 1.86 9.10
CA LEU A 42 0.59 1.06 7.87
C LEU A 42 -0.47 1.53 6.85
N MET A 43 -1.06 2.71 7.03
CA MET A 43 -2.09 3.28 6.13
C MET A 43 -3.28 2.34 5.85
N VAL A 44 -3.59 1.45 6.79
CA VAL A 44 -4.79 0.60 6.72
C VAL A 44 -6.02 1.47 7.02
N ARG A 45 -7.01 1.46 6.12
CA ARG A 45 -8.25 2.22 6.28
C ARG A 45 -9.00 1.73 7.54
N PRO A 46 -9.63 2.62 8.32
CA PRO A 46 -10.40 2.22 9.50
C PRO A 46 -11.48 1.18 9.18
N VAL A 47 -11.61 0.21 10.08
CA VAL A 47 -12.66 -0.82 10.03
C VAL A 47 -13.88 -0.38 10.84
N VAL A 48 -15.05 -0.93 10.51
CA VAL A 48 -16.34 -0.68 11.21
C VAL A 48 -16.25 -1.07 12.68
N GLY A 49 -15.51 -2.14 12.98
CA GLY A 49 -15.31 -2.62 14.34
C GLY A 49 -14.34 -3.78 14.40
N THR A 50 -13.97 -4.12 15.63
CA THR A 50 -13.23 -5.34 15.95
C THR A 50 -14.14 -6.28 16.71
N PHE A 51 -14.16 -7.55 16.30
CA PHE A 51 -15.07 -8.57 16.82
C PHE A 51 -14.31 -9.86 17.13
N SER A 52 -14.86 -10.69 18.02
CA SER A 52 -14.23 -11.95 18.42
C SER A 52 -14.65 -13.14 17.54
N THR A 53 -15.78 -13.04 16.85
CA THR A 53 -16.34 -14.10 16.00
C THR A 53 -16.91 -13.53 14.69
N GLU A 54 -17.08 -14.40 13.68
CA GLU A 54 -17.73 -14.02 12.43
C GLU A 54 -19.21 -13.66 12.61
N ALA A 55 -19.90 -14.33 13.54
CA ALA A 55 -21.31 -14.06 13.81
C ALA A 55 -21.50 -12.65 14.38
N ASP A 56 -20.66 -12.26 15.34
CA ASP A 56 -20.68 -10.93 15.94
C ASP A 56 -20.32 -9.86 14.90
N ALA A 57 -19.35 -10.13 14.02
CA ALA A 57 -18.98 -9.22 12.95
C ALA A 57 -20.12 -9.03 11.93
N ALA A 58 -20.78 -10.12 11.52
CA ALA A 58 -21.94 -10.03 10.62
C ALA A 58 -23.09 -9.25 11.26
N ALA A 59 -23.36 -9.48 12.54
CA ALA A 59 -24.36 -8.73 13.31
C ALA A 59 -23.99 -7.25 13.42
N GLY A 60 -22.74 -6.93 13.74
CA GLY A 60 -22.24 -5.56 13.88
C GLY A 60 -22.19 -4.77 12.57
N ILE A 61 -21.92 -5.44 11.44
CA ILE A 61 -22.03 -4.85 10.10
C ILE A 61 -23.50 -4.73 9.66
N GLY A 62 -24.38 -5.59 10.18
CA GLY A 62 -25.78 -5.71 9.76
C GLY A 62 -25.96 -6.40 8.40
N LYS A 63 -24.92 -7.06 7.88
CA LYS A 63 -24.91 -7.78 6.59
C LYS A 63 -24.05 -9.04 6.68
N PRO A 64 -24.33 -10.09 5.88
CA PRO A 64 -23.49 -11.28 5.82
C PRO A 64 -22.09 -10.94 5.28
N LEU A 65 -21.07 -11.65 5.76
CA LEU A 65 -19.69 -11.51 5.28
C LEU A 65 -19.53 -12.17 3.90
N ASN A 66 -19.24 -11.36 2.87
CA ASN A 66 -19.07 -11.84 1.49
C ASN A 66 -17.65 -12.37 1.19
N VAL A 67 -16.63 -11.71 1.75
CA VAL A 67 -15.20 -12.06 1.57
C VAL A 67 -14.55 -12.16 2.93
N VAL A 68 -13.77 -13.21 3.15
CA VAL A 68 -12.94 -13.35 4.37
C VAL A 68 -11.48 -13.49 3.99
N ILE A 69 -10.64 -12.69 4.63
CA ILE A 69 -9.19 -12.68 4.42
C ILE A 69 -8.56 -13.20 5.70
N THR A 70 -7.81 -14.28 5.59
CA THR A 70 -7.33 -15.03 6.75
C THR A 70 -5.92 -15.54 6.50
N ALA A 71 -5.17 -15.86 7.55
CA ALA A 71 -3.88 -16.49 7.36
C ALA A 71 -4.08 -17.91 6.78
N THR A 72 -3.21 -18.36 5.90
CA THR A 72 -3.30 -19.74 5.39
C THR A 72 -3.19 -20.73 6.55
N GLY A 73 -4.05 -21.75 6.54
CA GLY A 73 -4.08 -22.78 7.59
C GLY A 73 -4.87 -22.41 8.84
N THR A 74 -5.50 -21.23 8.92
CA THR A 74 -6.27 -20.87 10.12
C THR A 74 -7.71 -21.36 10.10
N HIS A 75 -8.40 -21.50 8.96
CA HIS A 75 -9.80 -21.98 8.89
C HIS A 75 -10.08 -22.84 7.65
N ASP A 76 -10.88 -23.89 7.83
CA ASP A 76 -11.51 -24.69 6.78
C ASP A 76 -12.86 -24.03 6.46
N ALA A 77 -12.87 -23.06 5.54
CA ALA A 77 -14.06 -22.25 5.28
C ALA A 77 -15.11 -23.06 4.48
N PRO A 78 -16.40 -23.02 4.85
CA PRO A 78 -17.44 -23.69 4.09
C PRO A 78 -17.50 -23.15 2.66
N MET A 79 -17.64 -24.06 1.69
CA MET A 79 -17.52 -23.92 0.22
C MET A 79 -18.33 -22.81 -0.48
N ARG A 80 -19.05 -21.95 0.25
CA ARG A 80 -19.94 -20.90 -0.29
C ARG A 80 -19.40 -19.48 -0.18
N ARG A 81 -18.23 -19.24 0.43
CA ARG A 81 -17.64 -17.90 0.61
C ARG A 81 -16.31 -17.76 -0.11
N SER A 82 -16.05 -16.61 -0.72
CA SER A 82 -14.73 -16.29 -1.27
C SER A 82 -13.76 -16.03 -0.12
N THR A 83 -12.78 -16.92 0.05
CA THR A 83 -11.72 -16.79 1.05
C THR A 83 -10.39 -16.46 0.39
N VAL A 84 -9.70 -15.44 0.89
CA VAL A 84 -8.34 -15.09 0.47
C VAL A 84 -7.37 -15.54 1.56
N GLY A 85 -6.55 -16.54 1.26
CA GLY A 85 -5.52 -17.06 2.17
C GLY A 85 -4.22 -16.26 2.06
N VAL A 86 -3.71 -15.78 3.18
CA VAL A 86 -2.45 -15.01 3.26
C VAL A 86 -1.37 -15.84 3.94
N ALA A 87 -0.28 -16.10 3.25
CA ALA A 87 0.82 -16.89 3.76
C ALA A 87 1.55 -16.22 4.93
N PRO A 88 2.21 -17.00 5.80
CA PRO A 88 2.89 -16.49 6.98
C PRO A 88 3.98 -15.46 6.64
N VAL A 89 4.24 -14.59 7.62
CA VAL A 89 5.35 -13.64 7.59
C VAL A 89 6.24 -13.87 8.79
N HIS A 90 7.53 -14.03 8.55
CA HIS A 90 8.54 -14.00 9.60
C HIS A 90 9.29 -12.67 9.53
N SER A 91 9.75 -12.17 10.66
CA SER A 91 10.55 -10.96 10.72
C SER A 91 11.78 -11.20 11.56
N SER A 92 12.96 -10.89 11.02
CA SER A 92 14.21 -10.92 11.77
C SER A 92 14.48 -9.61 12.52
N VAL A 93 13.55 -8.64 12.46
CA VAL A 93 13.66 -7.31 13.08
C VAL A 93 12.37 -6.85 13.75
N PRO A 94 12.44 -5.98 14.77
CA PRO A 94 11.25 -5.33 15.32
C PRO A 94 10.61 -4.37 14.31
N LEU A 95 9.43 -4.71 13.80
CA LEU A 95 8.72 -3.86 12.81
C LEU A 95 8.28 -2.51 13.38
N SER A 96 8.14 -2.40 14.71
CA SER A 96 7.81 -1.15 15.40
C SER A 96 8.89 -0.07 15.29
N GLN A 97 10.11 -0.45 14.93
CA GLN A 97 11.24 0.46 14.73
C GLN A 97 11.48 0.78 13.24
N ALA A 98 10.77 0.14 12.33
CA ALA A 98 10.87 0.37 10.89
C ALA A 98 9.92 1.46 10.42
N ALA A 99 10.24 2.07 9.28
CA ALA A 99 9.34 3.03 8.63
C ALA A 99 8.05 2.31 8.17
N PRO A 100 6.85 2.74 8.59
CA PRO A 100 5.60 2.01 8.32
C PRO A 100 5.29 1.82 6.84
N ASP A 101 5.58 2.82 6.02
CA ASP A 101 5.46 2.80 4.56
C ASP A 101 6.37 1.75 3.92
N ALA A 102 7.63 1.63 4.36
CA ALA A 102 8.52 0.57 3.89
C ALA A 102 8.03 -0.83 4.30
N VAL A 103 7.51 -0.99 5.52
CA VAL A 103 6.91 -2.26 5.97
C VAL A 103 5.69 -2.60 5.12
N ARG A 104 4.80 -1.63 4.89
CA ARG A 104 3.61 -1.82 4.05
C ARG A 104 4.01 -2.20 2.63
N PHE A 105 4.96 -1.49 2.02
CA PHE A 105 5.47 -1.77 0.69
C PHE A 105 6.03 -3.20 0.58
N ALA A 106 6.88 -3.61 1.53
CA ALA A 106 7.45 -4.96 1.56
C ALA A 106 6.37 -6.05 1.66
N LEU A 107 5.36 -5.84 2.52
CA LEU A 107 4.25 -6.76 2.70
C LEU A 107 3.35 -6.88 1.47
N ALA A 108 3.13 -5.76 0.77
CA ALA A 108 2.29 -5.66 -0.43
C ALA A 108 2.98 -6.23 -1.67
N ASN A 109 4.27 -5.90 -1.88
CA ASN A 109 5.06 -6.28 -3.06
C ASN A 109 5.31 -7.80 -3.18
N SER A 110 5.02 -8.58 -2.14
CA SER A 110 5.18 -10.03 -2.18
C SER A 110 3.84 -10.70 -2.46
N LYS A 111 3.80 -11.70 -3.35
CA LYS A 111 2.57 -12.48 -3.64
C LYS A 111 1.99 -13.03 -2.34
N HIS A 112 0.73 -12.70 -2.06
CA HIS A 112 0.10 -12.95 -0.76
C HIS A 112 0.03 -14.43 -0.39
N GLN A 113 0.11 -15.35 -1.37
CA GLN A 113 0.16 -16.80 -1.15
C GLN A 113 1.56 -17.35 -0.85
N GLN A 114 2.63 -16.55 -0.99
CA GLN A 114 4.01 -16.96 -0.71
C GLN A 114 4.45 -16.51 0.67
N GLN A 115 5.14 -17.38 1.42
CA GLN A 115 5.77 -16.99 2.68
C GLN A 115 6.75 -15.83 2.46
N LEU A 116 6.83 -14.90 3.41
CA LEU A 116 7.70 -13.73 3.32
C LEU A 116 8.56 -13.59 4.58
N ASP A 117 9.87 -13.43 4.39
CA ASP A 117 10.80 -13.10 5.45
C ASP A 117 11.19 -11.62 5.39
N ILE A 118 10.80 -10.86 6.41
CA ILE A 118 11.19 -9.46 6.56
C ILE A 118 12.58 -9.39 7.19
N THR A 119 13.51 -8.85 6.41
CA THR A 119 14.89 -8.62 6.78
C THR A 119 15.24 -7.13 6.75
N PRO A 120 16.30 -6.68 7.44
CA PRO A 120 16.75 -5.29 7.36
C PRO A 120 17.01 -4.84 5.91
N SER A 121 17.60 -5.71 5.09
CA SER A 121 17.92 -5.41 3.69
C SER A 121 16.67 -5.28 2.83
N LEU A 122 15.63 -6.09 3.07
CA LEU A 122 14.34 -5.94 2.39
C LEU A 122 13.69 -4.59 2.72
N LEU A 123 13.69 -4.20 3.99
CA LEU A 123 13.11 -2.92 4.42
C LEU A 123 13.91 -1.73 3.88
N ALA A 124 15.24 -1.79 3.89
CA ALA A 124 16.10 -0.76 3.32
C ALA A 124 15.88 -0.60 1.80
N ARG A 125 15.76 -1.71 1.06
CA ARG A 125 15.42 -1.65 -0.38
C ARG A 125 14.03 -1.05 -0.62
N SER A 126 13.05 -1.44 0.19
CA SER A 126 11.69 -0.91 0.11
C SER A 126 11.68 0.60 0.34
N GLN A 127 12.37 1.07 1.37
CA GLN A 127 12.52 2.51 1.64
C GLN A 127 13.20 3.23 0.47
N ALA A 128 14.29 2.68 -0.07
CA ALA A 128 15.01 3.31 -1.18
C ALA A 128 14.15 3.47 -2.45
N VAL A 129 13.26 2.50 -2.74
CA VAL A 129 12.30 2.62 -3.85
C VAL A 129 11.31 3.75 -3.57
N LEU A 130 10.75 3.81 -2.36
CA LEU A 130 9.79 4.86 -1.98
C LEU A 130 10.43 6.25 -2.02
N ASP A 131 11.66 6.39 -1.53
CA ASP A 131 12.37 7.67 -1.55
C ASP A 131 12.66 8.13 -2.99
N ARG A 132 13.10 7.21 -3.87
CA ARG A 132 13.29 7.48 -5.30
C ARG A 132 12.00 7.98 -5.93
N TRP A 133 10.89 7.28 -5.73
CA TRP A 133 9.61 7.65 -6.33
C TRP A 133 9.05 8.96 -5.78
N ARG A 134 9.21 9.23 -4.48
CA ARG A 134 8.86 10.53 -3.88
C ARG A 134 9.67 11.67 -4.49
N ASP A 135 10.96 11.46 -4.75
CA ASP A 135 11.82 12.42 -5.46
C ASP A 135 11.34 12.67 -6.89
N ARG A 136 10.93 11.63 -7.62
CA ARG A 136 10.36 11.76 -8.97
C ARG A 136 9.05 12.53 -8.96
N ILE A 137 8.16 12.20 -8.04
CA ILE A 137 6.87 12.87 -7.88
C ILE A 137 7.04 14.36 -7.58
N ALA A 138 7.98 14.73 -6.70
CA ALA A 138 8.29 16.13 -6.41
C ALA A 138 8.86 16.91 -7.62
N GLN A 139 9.55 16.23 -8.53
CA GLN A 139 10.01 16.83 -9.79
C GLN A 139 8.86 16.97 -10.78
N TRP A 140 8.06 15.92 -10.96
CA TRP A 140 6.95 15.90 -11.92
C TRP A 140 5.79 16.81 -11.51
N SER A 141 5.59 17.06 -10.21
CA SER A 141 4.52 17.94 -9.71
C SER A 141 4.66 19.41 -10.13
N GLN A 142 5.82 19.81 -10.69
CA GLN A 142 6.05 21.15 -11.22
C GLN A 142 5.49 21.34 -12.64
N TRP A 143 5.07 20.25 -13.28
CA TRP A 143 4.53 20.25 -14.64
C TRP A 143 3.00 20.33 -14.61
N SER A 144 2.40 20.79 -15.72
CA SER A 144 0.95 20.78 -15.87
C SER A 144 0.41 19.36 -15.84
N SER A 145 -0.73 19.16 -15.17
CA SER A 145 -1.39 17.85 -15.10
C SER A 145 -1.75 17.35 -16.50
N ARG A 146 -1.57 16.05 -16.73
CA ARG A 146 -1.91 15.37 -17.98
C ARG A 146 -2.63 14.05 -17.69
N PRO A 147 -3.53 13.60 -18.58
CA PRO A 147 -4.22 12.33 -18.37
C PRO A 147 -3.27 11.15 -18.17
N VAL A 148 -3.66 10.24 -17.29
CA VAL A 148 -2.98 8.94 -17.12
C VAL A 148 -3.00 8.18 -18.45
N PRO A 149 -1.86 7.62 -18.91
CA PRO A 149 -1.83 6.82 -20.14
C PRO A 149 -2.80 5.63 -20.07
N ALA A 150 -3.70 5.52 -21.04
CA ALA A 150 -4.79 4.54 -21.00
C ALA A 150 -4.30 3.08 -20.96
N SER A 151 -3.30 2.74 -21.78
CA SER A 151 -2.71 1.39 -21.82
C SER A 151 -2.07 1.00 -20.49
N TRP A 152 -1.33 1.93 -19.88
CA TRP A 152 -0.74 1.73 -18.56
C TRP A 152 -1.83 1.54 -17.51
N ARG A 153 -2.89 2.37 -17.52
CA ARG A 153 -4.01 2.24 -16.58
C ARG A 153 -4.69 0.87 -16.71
N THR A 154 -4.98 0.41 -17.92
CA THR A 154 -5.56 -0.92 -18.15
C THR A 154 -4.68 -2.03 -17.59
N ALA A 155 -3.35 -1.96 -17.82
CA ALA A 155 -2.42 -2.95 -17.30
C ALA A 155 -2.36 -2.96 -15.76
N VAL A 156 -2.34 -1.78 -15.13
CA VAL A 156 -2.34 -1.66 -13.67
C VAL A 156 -3.64 -2.17 -13.07
N VAL A 157 -4.79 -1.85 -13.66
CA VAL A 157 -6.09 -2.36 -13.20
C VAL A 157 -6.12 -3.89 -13.25
N GLY A 158 -5.68 -4.50 -14.36
CA GLY A 158 -5.61 -5.96 -14.47
C GLY A 158 -4.70 -6.60 -13.42
N ALA A 159 -3.53 -6.01 -13.16
CA ALA A 159 -2.64 -6.49 -12.10
C ALA A 159 -3.26 -6.35 -10.70
N LEU A 160 -3.98 -5.25 -10.44
CA LEU A 160 -4.65 -5.00 -9.16
C LEU A 160 -5.83 -5.94 -8.92
N ASP A 161 -6.54 -6.36 -9.96
CA ASP A 161 -7.65 -7.34 -9.85
C ASP A 161 -7.15 -8.68 -9.31
N ASP A 162 -5.91 -9.07 -9.64
CA ASP A 162 -5.24 -10.26 -9.12
C ASP A 162 -4.44 -10.02 -7.82
N LEU A 163 -4.48 -8.79 -7.28
CA LEU A 163 -3.64 -8.32 -6.18
C LEU A 163 -2.12 -8.53 -6.44
N ASP A 164 -1.70 -8.49 -7.71
CA ASP A 164 -0.31 -8.62 -8.13
C ASP A 164 0.40 -7.25 -8.06
N VAL A 165 0.71 -6.84 -6.83
CA VAL A 165 1.42 -5.58 -6.56
C VAL A 165 2.84 -5.60 -7.14
N ALA A 166 3.48 -6.76 -7.27
CA ALA A 166 4.79 -6.87 -7.91
C ALA A 166 4.71 -6.42 -9.37
N ARG A 167 3.68 -6.87 -10.11
CA ARG A 167 3.44 -6.40 -11.48
C ARG A 167 3.12 -4.92 -11.54
N VAL A 168 2.37 -4.37 -10.58
CA VAL A 168 2.12 -2.92 -10.50
C VAL A 168 3.43 -2.14 -10.33
N ILE A 169 4.34 -2.62 -9.48
CA ILE A 169 5.65 -1.99 -9.25
C ILE A 169 6.50 -2.02 -10.51
N GLU A 170 6.52 -3.14 -11.24
CA GLU A 170 7.20 -3.23 -12.55
C GLU A 170 6.63 -2.20 -13.54
N LEU A 171 5.30 -2.09 -13.65
CA LEU A 171 4.64 -1.10 -14.51
C LEU A 171 4.94 0.35 -14.10
N MET A 172 5.10 0.61 -12.80
CA MET A 172 5.51 1.93 -12.31
C MET A 172 6.97 2.24 -12.68
N ASP A 173 7.87 1.25 -12.57
CA ASP A 173 9.28 1.40 -12.97
C ASP A 173 9.43 1.56 -14.49
N GLU A 174 8.66 0.82 -15.29
CA GLU A 174 8.58 1.00 -16.75
C GLU A 174 8.14 2.44 -17.09
N LEU A 175 7.11 2.95 -16.41
CA LEU A 175 6.59 4.31 -16.63
C LEU A 175 7.57 5.40 -16.17
N GLU A 176 8.28 5.19 -15.05
CA GLU A 176 9.32 6.11 -14.56
C GLU A 176 10.33 6.41 -15.68
N ASN A 177 10.78 5.35 -16.38
CA ASN A 177 11.81 5.41 -17.41
C ASN A 177 11.28 5.70 -18.84
N ALA A 178 9.98 5.89 -19.02
CA ALA A 178 9.40 6.16 -20.33
C ALA A 178 9.59 7.62 -20.76
N ASP A 179 10.65 7.92 -21.54
CA ASP A 179 10.98 9.30 -21.96
C ASP A 179 9.93 9.97 -22.86
N HIS A 180 9.11 9.16 -23.55
CA HIS A 180 8.05 9.65 -24.43
C HIS A 180 6.77 10.07 -23.68
N ILE A 181 6.67 9.81 -22.38
CA ILE A 181 5.51 10.17 -21.56
C ILE A 181 5.81 11.47 -20.81
N GLU A 182 4.91 12.44 -20.94
CA GLU A 182 5.05 13.73 -20.27
C GLU A 182 5.10 13.59 -18.73
N PRO A 183 5.94 14.39 -18.03
CA PRO A 183 6.03 14.34 -16.57
C PRO A 183 4.70 14.47 -15.84
N GLY A 184 3.81 15.36 -16.29
CA GLY A 184 2.47 15.52 -15.72
C GLY A 184 1.62 14.24 -15.77
N ALA A 185 1.79 13.42 -16.81
CA ALA A 185 1.07 12.16 -16.93
C ALA A 185 1.66 11.09 -16.00
N LYS A 186 2.99 11.09 -15.83
CA LYS A 186 3.67 10.23 -14.83
C LYS A 186 3.23 10.57 -13.41
N PHE A 187 3.13 11.85 -13.08
CA PHE A 187 2.62 12.32 -11.80
C PHE A 187 1.21 11.79 -11.51
N GLU A 188 0.28 11.97 -12.44
CA GLU A 188 -1.10 11.49 -12.28
C GLU A 188 -1.18 9.96 -12.19
N ALA A 189 -0.35 9.24 -12.95
CA ALA A 189 -0.29 7.78 -12.92
C ALA A 189 0.22 7.26 -11.56
N PHE A 190 1.31 7.83 -11.04
CA PHE A 190 1.82 7.47 -9.72
C PHE A 190 0.82 7.81 -8.61
N SER A 191 0.14 8.95 -8.72
CA SER A 191 -0.96 9.34 -7.82
C SER A 191 -2.13 8.36 -7.87
N TYR A 192 -2.47 7.89 -9.06
CA TYR A 192 -3.52 6.89 -9.27
C TYR A 192 -3.17 5.56 -8.60
N ALA A 193 -1.96 5.05 -8.80
CA ALA A 193 -1.51 3.81 -8.16
C ALA A 193 -1.44 3.93 -6.63
N ASP A 194 -0.97 5.06 -6.09
CA ASP A 194 -0.80 5.23 -4.65
C ASP A 194 -2.13 5.23 -3.87
N ARG A 195 -3.26 5.56 -4.51
CA ARG A 195 -4.59 5.41 -3.89
C ARG A 195 -4.85 3.97 -3.45
N VAL A 196 -4.36 3.01 -4.23
CA VAL A 196 -4.48 1.59 -3.93
C VAL A 196 -3.31 1.08 -3.11
N LEU A 197 -2.07 1.41 -3.49
CA LEU A 197 -0.89 0.95 -2.76
C LEU A 197 -0.86 1.48 -1.33
N GLY A 198 -1.30 2.72 -1.10
CA GLY A 198 -1.37 3.35 0.22
C GLY A 198 0.00 3.54 0.87
N VAL A 199 1.04 3.82 0.08
CA VAL A 199 2.43 3.96 0.57
C VAL A 199 2.85 5.42 0.73
N ASP A 200 1.90 6.35 0.57
CA ASP A 200 2.05 7.78 0.85
C ASP A 200 3.19 8.39 0.01
N LEU A 201 3.07 8.24 -1.31
CA LEU A 201 4.05 8.78 -2.26
C LEU A 201 3.97 10.31 -2.35
N MET A 202 2.86 10.91 -1.91
CA MET A 202 2.65 12.37 -1.93
C MET A 202 3.14 13.09 -0.67
N ARG A 203 3.65 12.35 0.33
CA ARG A 203 4.04 12.85 1.66
C ARG A 203 4.94 14.08 1.67
N ASP A 204 5.85 14.16 0.70
CA ASP A 204 6.89 15.18 0.62
C ASP A 204 6.55 16.33 -0.33
N LEU A 205 5.39 16.30 -1.00
CA LEU A 205 4.92 17.43 -1.78
C LEU A 205 4.67 18.64 -0.89
N GLY A 206 5.16 19.80 -1.32
CA GLY A 206 5.05 21.05 -0.57
C GLY A 206 5.96 21.15 0.67
N ARG A 207 6.75 20.11 0.99
CA ARG A 207 7.79 20.21 2.02
C ARG A 207 9.05 20.81 1.42
N VAL A 208 9.44 21.99 1.90
CA VAL A 208 10.76 22.55 1.61
C VAL A 208 11.79 21.59 2.19
N ARG A 209 12.54 20.89 1.34
CA ARG A 209 13.72 20.12 1.77
C ARG A 209 14.69 21.12 2.40
N ARG A 210 14.76 21.13 3.72
CA ARG A 210 15.78 21.90 4.43
C ARG A 210 17.12 21.27 4.06
N CYS A 211 17.91 22.00 3.28
CA CYS A 211 19.27 21.64 2.95
C CYS A 211 20.02 21.39 4.27
N SER A 212 20.43 20.15 4.53
CA SER A 212 21.26 19.84 5.68
C SER A 212 22.63 20.45 5.45
N THR A 213 22.89 21.59 6.08
CA THR A 213 24.22 22.19 6.14
C THR A 213 25.14 21.30 6.98
N THR A 214 25.68 20.27 6.35
CA THR A 214 26.83 19.51 6.84
C THR A 214 27.72 19.22 5.63
N GLY A 215 28.33 20.28 5.12
CA GLY A 215 29.17 20.24 3.94
C GLY A 215 29.39 21.65 3.40
N THR A 216 30.46 22.30 3.84
CA THR A 216 30.88 23.61 3.39
C THR A 216 31.13 23.61 1.88
N LYS A 217 30.12 24.02 1.08
CA LYS A 217 30.20 24.89 -0.11
C LYS A 217 28.88 24.82 -0.91
N GLY A 218 28.24 25.98 -1.09
CA GLY A 218 27.37 26.23 -2.24
C GLY A 218 25.85 26.09 -2.04
N CYS A 219 25.25 26.78 -1.05
CA CYS A 219 23.83 27.10 -1.14
C CYS A 219 23.71 28.55 -1.66
N MET A 220 23.48 28.70 -2.97
CA MET A 220 23.28 29.99 -3.62
C MET A 220 21.90 30.53 -3.17
N ARG A 221 21.90 31.62 -2.40
CA ARG A 221 20.67 32.31 -1.96
C ARG A 221 20.05 33.01 -3.18
N THR A 222 18.82 32.65 -3.54
CA THR A 222 17.95 33.50 -4.36
C THR A 222 17.54 34.70 -3.52
N ARG A 223 17.82 35.91 -4.01
CA ARG A 223 17.38 37.17 -3.41
C ARG A 223 15.91 37.43 -3.77
N SER A 224 15.13 37.92 -2.81
CA SER A 224 14.08 38.90 -3.04
C SER A 224 14.57 40.23 -2.47
#